data_AF-A0A838W5C7-F1
#
_entry.id   AF-A0A838W5C7-F1
#
_cell.length_a   1.000
_cell.length_b   1.000
_cell.length_c   1.000
_cell.angle_alpha   90.00
_cell.angle_beta   90.00
_cell.angle_gamma   90.00
#
_symmetry.space_group_name_H-M   'P 1'
#
loop_
_entity.id
_entity.type
_entity.pdbx_description
1 polymer ?
#
loop_
_entity_poly.entity_id
_entity_poly.type
_entity_poly.pdbx_seq_one_letter_code
_entity_poly.pdbx_strand_id
1 'polypeptide(L)'
;MSDHFDLRRAGRVLLALAVAAILFATLRPSPGQDLEEWAHCLICGSRGTADVIVNVILFLPLGAAFVMAGARVRGATILAALLSLGIELTQMWIPGRDPSYGDLLFNTVGGALGAWATTVAPLLLYPGERRAARFSLAVAAAAAGVVGATGYILSPSFPATQYYGQWAANLGHLEQYDGRVLAATLGTIPIPPNRIAETDTVRSLLLGGAPLHITAIAGTPPAALAPLISIYDNHQQEIVLVGPDGDDLVYRFRTHATVLRLDQPPLRAPGALRGTAPGDTLRVAVTEDAGKFCLAVGDDASCGHGFRASEGWALLYFSDSFTPALRVLLGFLWLGMLVFPFGYWFRRGWESVTGGAVLLGALVPLPARLGLLPLSASEWAAVAGFLLLARLARQWVQRRELEPKRTPFHSPGASSEPVSIHR
;
A
#
# COMPACT_ATOMS: atom_id res chain seq x y z
N MET A 1 5.63 -16.44 37.16
CA MET A 1 6.28 -17.43 36.28
C MET A 1 5.42 -17.79 35.07
N SER A 2 4.08 -17.90 35.22
CA SER A 2 3.13 -18.16 34.12
C SER A 2 3.15 -17.12 32.99
N ASP A 3 3.03 -15.81 33.30
CA ASP A 3 2.95 -14.76 32.26
C ASP A 3 4.19 -14.67 31.35
N HIS A 4 5.38 -14.98 31.91
CA HIS A 4 6.63 -15.00 31.15
C HIS A 4 6.71 -16.20 30.19
N PHE A 5 6.07 -17.31 30.56
CA PHE A 5 6.00 -18.50 29.72
C PHE A 5 5.05 -18.27 28.53
N ASP A 6 3.92 -17.60 28.77
CA ASP A 6 2.94 -17.28 27.73
C ASP A 6 3.47 -16.29 26.70
N LEU A 7 4.20 -15.25 27.13
CA LEU A 7 4.79 -14.27 26.20
C LEU A 7 5.85 -14.89 25.28
N ARG A 8 6.70 -15.77 25.83
CA ARG A 8 7.72 -16.48 25.03
C ARG A 8 7.08 -17.45 24.05
N ARG A 9 6.01 -18.13 24.43
CA ARG A 9 5.25 -19.01 23.53
C ARG A 9 4.62 -18.21 22.40
N ALA A 10 3.96 -17.09 22.70
CA ALA A 10 3.41 -16.18 21.70
C ALA A 10 4.50 -15.64 20.77
N GLY A 11 5.66 -15.25 21.32
CA GLY A 11 6.82 -14.81 20.54
C GLY A 11 7.33 -15.87 19.57
N ARG A 12 7.39 -17.14 19.97
CA ARG A 12 7.79 -18.25 19.08
C ARG A 12 6.77 -18.49 17.95
N VAL A 13 5.48 -18.41 18.26
CA VAL A 13 4.43 -18.55 17.23
C VAL A 13 4.51 -17.40 16.23
N LEU A 14 4.64 -16.16 16.71
CA LEU A 14 4.81 -14.99 15.85
C LEU A 14 6.08 -15.10 15.01
N LEU A 15 7.18 -15.62 15.58
CA LEU A 15 8.42 -15.83 14.87
C LEU A 15 8.24 -16.83 13.71
N ALA A 16 7.60 -17.97 13.97
CA ALA A 16 7.33 -18.97 12.94
C ALA A 16 6.46 -18.40 11.81
N LEU A 17 5.40 -17.65 12.16
CA LEU A 17 4.52 -17.02 11.18
C LEU A 17 5.24 -15.93 10.37
N ALA A 18 6.04 -15.08 11.02
CA ALA A 18 6.80 -14.03 10.37
C ALA A 18 7.83 -14.60 9.40
N VAL A 19 8.60 -15.62 9.82
CA VAL A 19 9.55 -16.31 8.94
C VAL A 19 8.84 -16.96 7.77
N ALA A 20 7.73 -17.68 7.99
CA ALA A 20 6.97 -18.30 6.91
C ALA A 20 6.45 -17.27 5.90
N ALA A 21 5.91 -16.14 6.38
CA ALA A 21 5.44 -15.06 5.52
C ALA A 21 6.57 -14.40 4.73
N ILE A 22 7.72 -14.13 5.36
CA ILE A 22 8.92 -13.58 4.71
C ILE A 22 9.37 -14.52 3.60
N LEU A 23 9.63 -15.79 3.91
CA LEU A 23 10.11 -16.76 2.93
C LEU A 23 9.13 -16.94 1.77
N PHE A 24 7.82 -16.94 2.06
CA PHE A 24 6.79 -16.99 1.04
C PHE A 24 6.81 -15.78 0.10
N ALA A 25 7.04 -14.58 0.64
CA ALA A 25 7.07 -13.34 -0.13
C ALA A 25 8.36 -13.20 -0.95
N THR A 26 9.50 -13.61 -0.41
CA THR A 26 10.82 -13.35 -1.01
C THR A 26 11.36 -14.48 -1.88
N LEU A 27 11.03 -15.74 -1.59
CA LEU A 27 11.59 -16.91 -2.29
C LEU A 27 10.69 -17.45 -3.42
N ARG A 28 9.73 -16.66 -3.90
CA ARG A 28 8.96 -16.99 -5.10
C ARG A 28 9.61 -16.43 -6.35
N PRO A 29 9.69 -17.21 -7.46
CA PRO A 29 10.11 -16.70 -8.75
C PRO A 29 9.31 -15.46 -9.14
N SER A 30 9.98 -14.48 -9.76
CA SER A 30 9.34 -13.27 -10.28
C SER A 30 9.60 -13.18 -11.79
N PRO A 31 8.75 -13.81 -12.62
CA PRO A 31 8.95 -13.81 -14.07
C PRO A 31 8.74 -12.41 -14.65
N GLY A 32 9.63 -11.97 -15.54
CA GLY A 32 9.47 -10.75 -16.34
C GLY A 32 10.07 -9.47 -15.75
N GLN A 33 10.95 -9.54 -14.75
CA GLN A 33 11.81 -8.41 -14.39
C GLN A 33 13.09 -8.45 -15.21
N ASP A 34 13.46 -7.31 -15.80
CA ASP A 34 14.77 -7.13 -16.41
C ASP A 34 15.84 -7.39 -15.34
N LEU A 35 16.81 -8.25 -15.66
CA LEU A 35 17.94 -8.55 -14.79
C LEU A 35 18.74 -7.25 -14.58
N GLU A 36 18.55 -6.57 -13.45
CA GLU A 36 19.38 -5.41 -13.10
C GLU A 36 20.71 -5.96 -12.58
N GLU A 37 21.73 -5.97 -13.45
CA GLU A 37 23.09 -6.41 -13.14
C GLU A 37 23.62 -5.75 -11.85
N TRP A 38 23.57 -6.46 -10.72
CA TRP A 38 24.43 -6.28 -9.54
C TRP A 38 24.58 -4.83 -9.05
N ALA A 39 23.52 -4.02 -9.12
CA ALA A 39 23.65 -2.57 -8.94
C ALA A 39 23.96 -2.21 -7.47
N HIS A 40 25.06 -1.49 -7.25
CA HIS A 40 25.45 -0.82 -6.00
C HIS A 40 24.47 0.27 -5.50
N CYS A 41 23.21 0.23 -5.93
CA CYS A 41 22.20 1.21 -5.65
C CYS A 41 21.29 0.71 -4.52
N LEU A 42 20.92 1.61 -3.59
CA LEU A 42 20.13 1.27 -2.40
C LEU A 42 18.61 1.33 -2.65
N ILE A 43 18.18 2.11 -3.64
CA ILE A 43 16.77 2.34 -3.99
C ILE A 43 16.70 2.33 -5.52
N CYS A 44 16.43 1.18 -6.13
CA CYS A 44 16.53 0.96 -7.59
C CYS A 44 15.23 0.41 -8.15
N GLY A 45 15.15 0.27 -9.48
CA GLY A 45 13.93 -0.12 -10.17
C GLY A 45 12.81 0.93 -10.14
N SER A 46 11.73 0.62 -10.85
CA SER A 46 10.55 1.47 -10.99
C SER A 46 9.76 1.63 -9.68
N ARG A 47 9.94 0.71 -8.73
CA ARG A 47 9.24 0.66 -7.43
C ARG A 47 10.16 0.73 -6.21
N GLY A 48 11.41 1.20 -6.37
CA GLY A 48 12.41 1.12 -5.31
C GLY A 48 11.97 1.68 -3.95
N THR A 49 11.25 2.79 -3.89
CA THR A 49 10.79 3.35 -2.60
C THR A 49 9.68 2.49 -1.98
N ALA A 50 8.80 1.93 -2.80
CA ALA A 50 7.79 0.99 -2.35
C ALA A 50 8.46 -0.28 -1.78
N ASP A 51 9.45 -0.83 -2.47
CA ASP A 51 10.21 -1.99 -2.02
C ASP A 51 10.91 -1.74 -0.67
N VAL A 52 11.52 -0.56 -0.49
CA VAL A 52 12.07 -0.12 0.81
C VAL A 52 11.03 -0.19 1.93
N ILE A 53 9.86 0.42 1.72
CA ILE A 53 8.80 0.50 2.75
C ILE A 53 8.25 -0.89 3.05
N VAL A 54 7.98 -1.69 2.01
CA VAL A 54 7.45 -3.05 2.13
C VAL A 54 8.43 -3.94 2.89
N ASN A 55 9.72 -3.86 2.59
CA ASN A 55 10.78 -4.62 3.29
C ASN A 55 10.85 -4.28 4.78
N VAL A 56 10.80 -2.98 5.13
CA VAL A 56 10.74 -2.54 6.54
C VAL A 56 9.49 -3.10 7.23
N ILE A 57 8.31 -2.98 6.62
CA ILE A 57 7.04 -3.48 7.18
C ILE A 57 7.08 -5.00 7.35
N LEU A 58 7.60 -5.73 6.36
CA LEU A 58 7.65 -7.19 6.33
C LEU A 58 8.54 -7.77 7.44
N PHE A 59 9.67 -7.11 7.75
CA PHE A 59 10.60 -7.56 8.80
C PHE A 59 10.30 -7.01 10.20
N LEU A 60 9.42 -6.03 10.34
CA LEU A 60 9.03 -5.47 11.64
C LEU A 60 8.46 -6.56 12.60
N PRO A 61 7.52 -7.43 12.20
CA PRO A 61 7.03 -8.52 13.05
C PRO A 61 8.13 -9.50 13.48
N LEU A 62 9.13 -9.75 12.63
CA LEU A 62 10.24 -10.66 12.92
C LEU A 62 11.09 -10.14 14.09
N GLY A 63 11.48 -8.86 14.03
CA GLY A 63 12.22 -8.21 15.10
C GLY A 63 11.47 -8.22 16.43
N ALA A 64 10.16 -7.93 16.37
CA ALA A 64 9.29 -7.97 17.53
C ALA A 64 9.23 -9.38 18.15
N ALA A 65 9.07 -10.40 17.31
CA ALA A 65 9.00 -11.80 17.72
C ALA A 65 10.27 -12.28 18.41
N PHE A 66 11.45 -11.91 17.90
CA PHE A 66 12.73 -12.25 18.54
C PHE A 66 12.82 -11.69 19.96
N VAL A 67 12.44 -10.42 20.17
CA VAL A 67 12.45 -9.81 21.51
C VAL A 67 11.43 -10.49 22.43
N MET A 68 10.22 -10.79 21.95
CA MET A 68 9.21 -11.54 22.71
C MET A 68 9.68 -12.96 23.07
N ALA A 69 10.50 -13.59 22.23
CA ALA A 69 11.12 -14.88 22.48
C ALA A 69 12.32 -14.81 23.46
N GLY A 70 12.79 -13.61 23.83
CA GLY A 70 13.82 -13.36 24.83
C GLY A 70 15.13 -12.80 24.29
N ALA A 71 15.23 -12.46 23.00
CA ALA A 71 16.41 -11.81 22.45
C ALA A 71 16.52 -10.35 22.92
N ARG A 72 17.75 -9.83 23.00
CA ARG A 72 18.01 -8.38 23.14
C ARG A 72 17.88 -7.72 21.76
N VAL A 73 17.59 -6.41 21.72
CA VAL A 73 17.45 -5.64 20.46
C VAL A 73 18.62 -5.86 19.50
N ARG A 74 19.86 -5.80 20.00
CA ARG A 74 21.06 -6.09 19.18
C ARG A 74 21.04 -7.50 18.59
N GLY A 75 20.69 -8.50 19.41
CA GLY A 75 20.59 -9.89 18.96
C GLY A 75 19.48 -10.09 17.92
N ALA A 76 18.31 -9.51 18.15
CA ALA A 76 17.20 -9.54 17.20
C ALA A 76 17.57 -8.87 15.86
N THR A 77 18.30 -7.75 15.91
CA THR A 77 18.78 -7.04 14.71
C THR A 77 19.77 -7.89 13.92
N ILE A 78 20.75 -8.50 14.59
CA ILE A 78 21.72 -9.40 13.95
C ILE A 78 21.01 -10.61 13.34
N LEU A 79 20.05 -11.22 14.03
CA LEU A 79 19.31 -12.37 13.52
C LEU A 79 18.44 -12.00 12.29
N ALA A 80 17.81 -10.82 12.30
CA ALA A 80 17.09 -10.30 11.14
C ALA A 80 18.03 -10.08 9.94
N ALA A 81 19.20 -9.49 10.18
CA ALA A 81 20.23 -9.28 9.15
C ALA A 81 20.74 -10.61 8.56
N LEU A 82 20.98 -11.61 9.42
CA LEU A 82 21.42 -12.95 8.99
C LEU A 82 20.34 -13.67 8.18
N LEU A 83 19.06 -13.57 8.57
CA LEU A 83 17.97 -14.13 7.79
C LEU A 83 17.87 -13.45 6.42
N SER A 84 17.94 -12.11 6.38
CA SER A 84 17.91 -11.37 5.13
C SER A 84 19.09 -11.76 4.24
N LEU A 85 20.31 -11.82 4.77
CA LEU A 85 21.49 -12.27 4.02
C LEU A 85 21.29 -13.69 3.46
N GLY A 86 20.72 -14.60 4.25
CA GLY A 86 20.39 -15.94 3.77
C GLY A 86 19.38 -15.94 2.63
N ILE A 87 18.38 -15.06 2.68
CA ILE A 87 17.38 -14.89 1.61
C ILE A 87 18.05 -14.37 0.34
N GLU A 88 18.82 -13.27 0.43
CA GLU A 88 19.54 -12.68 -0.70
C GLU A 88 20.46 -13.72 -1.37
N LEU A 89 21.22 -14.48 -0.56
CA LEU A 89 22.07 -15.53 -1.09
C LEU A 89 21.25 -16.62 -1.78
N THR A 90 20.10 -17.00 -1.20
CA THR A 90 19.20 -18.01 -1.80
C THR A 90 18.63 -17.55 -3.12
N GLN A 91 18.32 -16.26 -3.25
CA GLN A 91 17.75 -15.68 -4.47
C GLN A 91 18.71 -15.73 -5.67
N MET A 92 20.03 -15.83 -5.46
CA MET A 92 21.01 -16.07 -6.55
C MET A 92 20.70 -17.32 -7.38
N TRP A 93 19.93 -18.26 -6.84
CA TRP A 93 19.54 -19.51 -7.50
C TRP A 93 18.05 -19.56 -7.89
N ILE A 94 17.31 -18.45 -7.74
CA ILE A 94 15.88 -18.38 -8.08
C ILE A 94 15.72 -17.55 -9.37
N PRO A 95 15.21 -18.13 -10.46
CA PRO A 95 15.00 -17.41 -11.71
C PRO A 95 14.12 -16.15 -11.53
N GLY A 96 14.58 -15.03 -12.07
CA GLY A 96 13.88 -13.74 -11.99
C GLY A 96 13.98 -13.03 -10.64
N ARG A 97 14.93 -13.42 -9.77
CA ARG A 97 15.26 -12.68 -8.55
C ARG A 97 16.72 -12.26 -8.57
N ASP A 98 16.95 -11.00 -8.22
CA ASP A 98 18.28 -10.43 -8.09
C ASP A 98 18.56 -10.08 -6.62
N PRO A 99 19.69 -10.54 -6.05
CA PRO A 99 20.10 -10.13 -4.70
C PRO A 99 20.36 -8.62 -4.62
N SER A 100 19.90 -7.99 -3.55
CA SER A 100 19.94 -6.53 -3.37
C SER A 100 20.55 -6.12 -2.03
N TYR A 101 21.53 -5.21 -2.08
CA TYR A 101 22.05 -4.55 -0.87
C TYR A 101 20.98 -3.69 -0.18
N GLY A 102 20.07 -3.11 -0.97
CA GLY A 102 18.93 -2.36 -0.46
C GLY A 102 18.04 -3.26 0.40
N ASP A 103 17.69 -4.43 -0.10
CA ASP A 103 16.82 -5.38 0.60
C ASP A 103 17.46 -5.85 1.90
N LEU A 104 18.74 -6.24 1.87
CA LEU A 104 19.50 -6.58 3.07
C LEU A 104 19.45 -5.45 4.13
N LEU A 105 19.67 -4.21 3.71
CA LEU A 105 19.67 -3.06 4.61
C LEU A 105 18.28 -2.81 5.20
N PHE A 106 17.24 -2.70 4.36
CA PHE A 106 15.91 -2.29 4.80
C PHE A 106 15.15 -3.40 5.55
N ASN A 107 15.40 -4.66 5.23
CA ASN A 107 14.96 -5.80 6.05
C ASN A 107 15.61 -5.76 7.44
N THR A 108 16.92 -5.47 7.51
CA THR A 108 17.63 -5.31 8.78
C THR A 108 17.07 -4.15 9.61
N VAL A 109 16.80 -3.00 8.97
CA VAL A 109 16.17 -1.84 9.60
C VAL A 109 14.77 -2.18 10.11
N GLY A 110 13.95 -2.89 9.32
CA GLY A 110 12.64 -3.39 9.75
C GLY A 110 12.74 -4.26 11.01
N GLY A 111 13.67 -5.22 11.01
CA GLY A 111 13.93 -6.06 12.18
C GLY A 111 14.39 -5.27 13.41
N ALA A 112 15.25 -4.27 13.23
CA ALA A 112 15.70 -3.39 14.31
C ALA A 112 14.55 -2.54 14.89
N LEU A 113 13.72 -1.95 14.02
CA LEU A 113 12.56 -1.14 14.41
C LEU A 113 11.52 -1.98 15.13
N GLY A 114 11.22 -3.19 14.65
CA GLY A 114 10.32 -4.13 15.32
C GLY A 114 10.82 -4.53 16.70
N ALA A 115 12.11 -4.84 16.81
CA ALA A 115 12.73 -5.17 18.10
C ALA A 115 12.67 -3.99 19.08
N TRP A 116 12.98 -2.77 18.62
CA TRP A 116 12.90 -1.55 19.43
C TRP A 116 11.46 -1.24 19.85
N ALA A 117 10.50 -1.30 18.91
CA ALA A 117 9.08 -1.07 19.16
C ALA A 117 8.55 -1.97 20.30
N THR A 118 8.97 -3.23 20.35
CA THR A 118 8.60 -4.16 21.44
C THR A 118 9.12 -3.71 22.80
N THR A 119 10.31 -3.09 22.87
CA THR A 119 10.85 -2.59 24.14
C THR A 119 10.10 -1.38 24.68
N VAL A 120 9.56 -0.54 23.78
CA VAL A 120 8.77 0.64 24.16
C VAL A 120 7.27 0.36 24.21
N ALA A 121 6.83 -0.83 23.79
CA ALA A 121 5.43 -1.23 23.74
C ALA A 121 4.66 -0.99 25.05
N PRO A 122 5.21 -1.24 26.26
CA PRO A 122 4.50 -0.92 27.50
C PRO A 122 4.12 0.56 27.62
N LEU A 123 4.97 1.47 27.16
CA LEU A 123 4.71 2.92 27.17
C LEU A 123 3.61 3.32 26.19
N LEU A 124 3.46 2.56 25.10
CA LEU A 124 2.47 2.78 24.05
C LEU A 124 1.12 2.13 24.38
N LEU A 125 1.13 0.94 25.00
CA LEU A 125 -0.08 0.19 25.35
C LEU A 125 -0.73 0.72 26.65
N TYR A 126 0.08 1.23 27.58
CA TYR A 126 -0.38 1.70 28.89
C TYR A 126 -0.06 3.19 29.16
N PRO A 127 -0.40 4.12 28.25
CA PRO A 127 -0.14 5.54 28.46
C PRO A 127 -1.12 6.12 29.49
N GLY A 128 -0.62 6.99 30.36
CA GLY A 128 -1.46 7.85 31.20
C GLY A 128 -2.39 8.74 30.35
N GLU A 129 -3.48 9.23 30.94
CA GLU A 129 -4.58 9.86 30.20
C GLU A 129 -4.14 11.00 29.28
N ARG A 130 -3.33 11.94 29.79
CA ARG A 130 -2.82 13.07 29.00
C ARG A 130 -1.95 12.63 27.82
N ARG A 131 -1.12 11.60 28.01
CA ARG A 131 -0.26 11.07 26.92
C ARG A 131 -1.09 10.36 25.86
N ALA A 132 -2.08 9.57 26.29
CA ALA A 132 -3.00 8.90 25.39
C ALA A 132 -3.77 9.92 24.52
N ALA A 133 -4.29 10.99 25.13
CA ALA A 133 -4.98 12.04 24.37
C ALA A 133 -4.08 12.70 23.31
N ARG A 134 -2.80 12.95 23.63
CA ARG A 134 -1.80 13.46 22.67
C ARG A 134 -1.46 12.45 21.59
N PHE A 135 -1.36 11.16 21.91
CA PHE A 135 -1.16 10.10 20.91
C PHE A 135 -2.33 10.01 19.94
N SER A 136 -3.57 10.15 20.41
CA SER A 136 -4.72 10.24 19.51
C SER A 136 -4.61 11.41 18.55
N LEU A 137 -4.28 12.62 19.04
CA LEU A 137 -4.09 13.78 18.16
C LEU A 137 -2.95 13.55 17.15
N ALA A 138 -1.81 13.04 17.62
CA ALA A 138 -0.66 12.78 16.76
C ALA A 138 -0.98 11.75 15.66
N VAL A 139 -1.72 10.69 15.99
CA VAL A 139 -2.15 9.68 15.01
C VAL A 139 -3.18 10.23 14.06
N ALA A 140 -4.13 11.03 14.52
CA ALA A 140 -5.08 11.69 13.63
C ALA A 140 -4.37 12.61 12.63
N ALA A 141 -3.37 13.37 13.09
CA ALA A 141 -2.54 14.19 12.23
C ALA A 141 -1.70 13.35 11.25
N ALA A 142 -1.10 12.24 11.71
CA ALA A 142 -0.36 11.32 10.86
C ALA A 142 -1.27 10.67 9.80
N ALA A 143 -2.47 10.22 10.17
CA ALA A 143 -3.47 9.69 9.25
C ALA A 143 -3.91 10.74 8.23
N ALA A 144 -4.13 11.99 8.66
CA ALA A 144 -4.39 13.10 7.75
C ALA A 144 -3.23 13.34 6.77
N GLY A 145 -1.99 13.26 7.26
CA GLY A 145 -0.78 13.33 6.44
C GLY A 145 -0.71 12.19 5.42
N VAL A 146 -1.01 10.95 5.81
CA VAL A 146 -1.03 9.80 4.91
C VAL A 146 -2.11 9.95 3.85
N VAL A 147 -3.35 10.32 4.22
CA VAL A 147 -4.42 10.54 3.23
C VAL A 147 -4.08 11.69 2.28
N GLY A 148 -3.54 12.79 2.81
CA GLY A 148 -3.07 13.91 2.01
C GLY A 148 -1.95 13.52 1.04
N ALA A 149 -0.99 12.73 1.52
CA ALA A 149 0.08 12.18 0.71
C ALA A 149 -0.46 11.24 -0.36
N THR A 150 -1.39 10.33 -0.05
CA THR A 150 -2.02 9.45 -1.04
C THR A 150 -2.65 10.25 -2.18
N GLY A 151 -3.42 11.30 -1.86
CA GLY A 151 -4.03 12.15 -2.88
C GLY A 151 -3.01 12.88 -3.75
N TYR A 152 -1.98 13.47 -3.14
CA TYR A 152 -0.91 14.13 -3.89
C TYR A 152 -0.10 13.15 -4.75
N ILE A 153 0.29 12.01 -4.18
CA ILE A 153 1.12 10.99 -4.85
C ILE A 153 0.40 10.39 -6.06
N LEU A 154 -0.92 10.17 -5.96
CA LEU A 154 -1.73 9.64 -7.06
C LEU A 154 -2.17 10.72 -8.07
N SER A 155 -1.91 12.01 -7.79
CA SER A 155 -2.25 13.08 -8.72
C SER A 155 -1.32 13.10 -9.95
N PRO A 156 -1.79 13.60 -11.11
CA PRO A 156 -1.02 13.61 -12.34
C PRO A 156 0.31 14.38 -12.23
N SER A 157 1.39 13.83 -12.78
CA SER A 157 2.71 14.47 -12.83
C SER A 157 3.28 14.45 -14.24
N PHE A 158 2.80 15.37 -15.08
CA PHE A 158 3.24 15.50 -16.48
C PHE A 158 4.42 16.47 -16.62
N PRO A 159 5.64 15.99 -16.98
CA PRO A 159 6.83 16.82 -17.12
C PRO A 159 6.73 17.77 -18.32
N ALA A 160 7.39 18.92 -18.25
CA ALA A 160 7.51 19.88 -19.37
C ALA A 160 8.65 19.46 -20.32
N THR A 161 8.47 18.30 -20.95
CA THR A 161 9.41 17.64 -21.85
C THR A 161 8.75 17.38 -23.19
N GLN A 162 9.52 17.12 -24.25
CA GLN A 162 8.97 16.85 -25.58
C GLN A 162 8.18 15.53 -25.59
N TYR A 163 6.92 15.55 -26.04
CA TYR A 163 6.08 14.36 -26.13
C TYR A 163 6.08 13.71 -27.52
N TYR A 164 5.83 12.40 -27.53
CA TYR A 164 5.72 11.53 -28.68
C TYR A 164 4.48 10.66 -28.54
N GLY A 165 3.60 10.69 -29.52
CA GLY A 165 2.48 9.76 -29.62
C GLY A 165 2.93 8.45 -30.26
N GLN A 166 2.34 7.36 -29.82
CA GLN A 166 2.63 6.01 -30.30
C GLN A 166 1.31 5.26 -30.46
N TRP A 167 1.13 4.63 -31.62
CA TRP A 167 -0.09 3.92 -31.99
C TRP A 167 0.23 2.44 -32.13
N ALA A 168 -0.48 1.58 -31.40
CA ALA A 168 -0.29 0.12 -31.42
C ALA A 168 1.20 -0.29 -31.37
N ALA A 169 2.00 0.43 -30.57
CA ALA A 169 3.45 0.28 -30.59
C ALA A 169 3.88 -1.01 -29.88
N ASN A 170 4.91 -1.66 -30.42
CA ASN A 170 5.57 -2.75 -29.73
C ASN A 170 6.53 -2.20 -28.67
N LEU A 171 6.14 -2.29 -27.40
CA LEU A 171 6.89 -1.77 -26.25
C LEU A 171 7.77 -2.83 -25.57
N GLY A 172 7.80 -4.06 -26.08
CA GLY A 172 8.59 -5.20 -25.57
C GLY A 172 8.10 -5.83 -24.27
N HIS A 173 7.71 -5.01 -23.29
CA HIS A 173 7.22 -5.44 -21.97
C HIS A 173 5.69 -5.58 -21.89
N LEU A 174 4.97 -5.22 -22.96
CA LEU A 174 3.52 -5.34 -23.10
C LEU A 174 3.20 -6.22 -24.31
N GLU A 175 1.99 -6.77 -24.34
CA GLU A 175 1.51 -7.53 -25.48
C GLU A 175 1.33 -6.61 -26.70
N GLN A 176 1.61 -7.12 -27.89
CA GLN A 176 1.46 -6.35 -29.12
C GLN A 176 -0.01 -6.32 -29.53
N TYR A 177 -0.56 -5.12 -29.72
CA TYR A 177 -1.87 -4.95 -30.33
C TYR A 177 -1.81 -5.21 -31.84
N ASP A 178 -2.61 -6.15 -32.34
CA ASP A 178 -2.65 -6.56 -33.75
C ASP A 178 -3.76 -5.87 -34.57
N GLY A 179 -4.60 -5.07 -33.91
CA GLY A 179 -5.55 -4.17 -34.57
C GLY A 179 -4.88 -2.91 -35.13
N ARG A 180 -5.68 -1.93 -35.54
CA ARG A 180 -5.15 -0.70 -36.18
C ARG A 180 -5.82 0.56 -35.66
N VAL A 181 -5.03 1.47 -35.10
CA VAL A 181 -5.50 2.83 -34.76
C VAL A 181 -5.70 3.64 -36.03
N LEU A 182 -6.87 4.27 -36.16
CA LEU A 182 -7.25 5.12 -37.29
C LEU A 182 -7.06 6.60 -36.95
N ALA A 183 -7.40 7.00 -35.73
CA ALA A 183 -7.26 8.37 -35.25
C ALA A 183 -7.15 8.41 -33.73
N ALA A 184 -6.41 9.40 -33.21
CA ALA A 184 -6.36 9.73 -31.81
C ALA A 184 -6.31 11.26 -31.64
N THR A 185 -7.11 11.79 -30.72
CA THR A 185 -7.21 13.23 -30.45
C THR A 185 -7.34 13.49 -28.96
N LEU A 186 -6.66 14.52 -28.46
CA LEU A 186 -6.84 15.06 -27.11
C LEU A 186 -7.51 16.42 -27.21
N GLY A 187 -8.77 16.52 -26.78
CA GLY A 187 -9.63 17.66 -27.11
C GLY A 187 -9.73 17.81 -28.62
N THR A 188 -9.27 18.96 -29.15
CA THR A 188 -9.24 19.24 -30.59
C THR A 188 -7.88 18.96 -31.24
N ILE A 189 -6.87 18.56 -30.46
CA ILE A 189 -5.50 18.37 -30.95
C ILE A 189 -5.28 16.91 -31.37
N PRO A 190 -4.86 16.65 -32.63
CA PRO A 190 -4.52 15.29 -33.05
C PRO A 190 -3.25 14.79 -32.33
N ILE A 191 -3.23 13.51 -31.97
CA ILE A 191 -2.09 12.83 -31.37
C ILE A 191 -1.47 11.91 -32.43
N PRO A 192 -0.49 12.38 -33.23
CA PRO A 192 0.13 11.57 -34.28
C PRO A 192 1.04 10.47 -33.70
N PRO A 193 1.34 9.40 -34.45
CA PRO A 193 2.29 8.34 -34.05
C PRO A 193 3.75 8.78 -34.22
N ASN A 194 4.07 10.00 -33.80
CA ASN A 194 5.41 10.60 -33.88
C ASN A 194 5.53 11.76 -32.87
N ARG A 195 6.52 12.64 -33.09
CA ARG A 195 6.75 13.82 -32.26
C ARG A 195 5.53 14.75 -32.27
N ILE A 196 5.02 15.08 -31.09
CA ILE A 196 3.89 16.01 -30.90
C ILE A 196 4.41 17.46 -30.92
N ALA A 197 4.01 18.24 -31.93
CA ALA A 197 4.47 19.62 -32.10
C ALA A 197 3.98 20.53 -30.96
N GLU A 198 2.68 20.53 -30.64
CA GLU A 198 2.11 21.36 -29.56
C GLU A 198 2.19 20.69 -28.17
N THR A 199 3.38 20.26 -27.77
CA THR A 199 3.60 19.55 -26.49
C THR A 199 3.05 20.31 -25.27
N ASP A 200 3.31 21.62 -25.17
CA ASP A 200 2.83 22.42 -24.03
C ASP A 200 1.29 22.49 -23.99
N THR A 201 0.66 22.60 -25.16
CA THR A 201 -0.80 22.56 -25.30
C THR A 201 -1.34 21.20 -24.88
N VAL A 202 -0.76 20.10 -25.38
CA VAL A 202 -1.16 18.73 -25.00
C VAL A 202 -1.00 18.51 -23.50
N ARG A 203 0.11 18.95 -22.90
CA ARG A 203 0.30 18.90 -21.45
C ARG A 203 -0.76 19.68 -20.70
N SER A 204 -1.09 20.90 -21.13
CA SER A 204 -2.14 21.71 -20.50
C SER A 204 -3.52 21.07 -20.61
N LEU A 205 -3.82 20.43 -21.74
CA LEU A 205 -5.06 19.69 -21.97
C LEU A 205 -5.15 18.45 -21.08
N LEU A 206 -4.05 17.70 -20.93
CA LEU A 206 -4.00 16.56 -20.01
C LEU A 206 -4.20 16.99 -18.55
N LEU A 207 -3.55 18.08 -18.12
CA LEU A 207 -3.74 18.64 -16.77
C LEU A 207 -5.15 19.19 -16.53
N GLY A 208 -5.82 19.64 -17.60
CA GLY A 208 -7.19 20.15 -17.56
C GLY A 208 -8.28 19.10 -17.77
N GLY A 209 -7.93 17.81 -17.85
CA GLY A 209 -8.91 16.73 -18.02
C GLY A 209 -9.54 16.64 -19.41
N ALA A 210 -8.91 17.21 -20.44
CA ALA A 210 -9.45 17.21 -21.79
C ALA A 210 -9.71 15.78 -22.30
N PRO A 211 -10.81 15.55 -23.05
CA PRO A 211 -11.21 14.23 -23.47
C PRO A 211 -10.21 13.64 -24.47
N LEU A 212 -9.76 12.40 -24.23
CA LEU A 212 -8.96 11.63 -25.16
C LEU A 212 -9.89 10.70 -25.95
N HIS A 213 -9.97 10.91 -27.27
CA HIS A 213 -10.74 10.06 -28.18
C HIS A 213 -9.81 9.25 -29.06
N ILE A 214 -10.13 7.97 -29.23
CA ILE A 214 -9.36 7.03 -30.04
C ILE A 214 -10.36 6.28 -30.91
N THR A 215 -10.10 6.24 -32.21
CA THR A 215 -10.83 5.38 -33.15
C THR A 215 -9.85 4.34 -33.68
N ALA A 216 -10.19 3.07 -33.55
CA ALA A 216 -9.36 1.95 -33.98
C ALA A 216 -10.21 0.84 -34.61
N ILE A 217 -9.56 -0.08 -35.31
CA ILE A 217 -10.12 -1.36 -35.72
C ILE A 217 -9.67 -2.39 -34.68
N ALA A 218 -10.64 -3.10 -34.11
CA ALA A 218 -10.41 -4.14 -33.11
C ALA A 218 -9.53 -5.27 -33.66
N GLY A 219 -8.47 -5.58 -32.94
CA GLY A 219 -7.64 -6.75 -33.16
C GLY A 219 -8.19 -8.01 -32.51
N THR A 220 -7.36 -9.05 -32.38
CA THR A 220 -7.68 -10.19 -31.52
C THR A 220 -7.66 -9.75 -30.04
N PRO A 221 -8.55 -10.30 -29.19
CA PRO A 221 -8.52 -9.98 -27.76
C PRO A 221 -7.17 -10.40 -27.14
N PRO A 222 -6.38 -9.45 -26.60
CA PRO A 222 -5.07 -9.75 -26.06
C PRO A 222 -5.17 -10.47 -24.71
N ALA A 223 -4.19 -11.30 -24.39
CA ALA A 223 -4.13 -12.04 -23.12
C ALA A 223 -3.62 -11.19 -21.94
N ALA A 224 -2.94 -10.08 -22.23
CA ALA A 224 -2.41 -9.09 -21.31
C ALA A 224 -2.60 -7.67 -21.87
N LEU A 225 -2.20 -6.66 -21.09
CA LEU A 225 -2.28 -5.26 -21.51
C LEU A 225 -1.53 -5.02 -22.83
N ALA A 226 -2.26 -4.56 -23.85
CA ALA A 226 -1.73 -4.17 -25.15
C ALA A 226 -2.02 -2.69 -25.43
N PRO A 227 -1.03 -1.87 -25.81
CA PRO A 227 -1.24 -0.43 -26.00
C PRO A 227 -2.02 -0.15 -27.28
N LEU A 228 -3.18 0.52 -27.18
CA LEU A 228 -3.83 1.17 -28.34
C LEU A 228 -3.09 2.46 -28.67
N ILE A 229 -3.00 3.33 -27.67
CA ILE A 229 -2.31 4.61 -27.73
C ILE A 229 -1.45 4.74 -26.49
N SER A 230 -0.24 5.26 -26.69
CA SER A 230 0.58 5.78 -25.61
C SER A 230 1.15 7.14 -25.98
N ILE A 231 1.41 7.94 -24.95
CA ILE A 231 2.19 9.17 -25.03
C ILE A 231 3.40 8.96 -24.14
N TYR A 232 4.59 9.14 -24.71
CA TYR A 232 5.87 9.08 -24.02
C TYR A 232 6.60 10.40 -24.15
N ASP A 233 7.51 10.69 -23.23
CA ASP A 233 8.43 11.82 -23.38
C ASP A 233 9.78 11.43 -24.00
N ASN A 234 10.63 12.42 -24.23
CA ASN A 234 11.99 12.24 -24.76
C ASN A 234 12.94 11.47 -23.81
N HIS A 235 12.53 11.21 -22.57
CA HIS A 235 13.24 10.36 -21.61
C HIS A 235 12.66 8.94 -21.58
N GLN A 236 11.81 8.57 -22.53
CA GLN A 236 11.12 7.29 -22.61
C GLN A 236 10.26 7.00 -21.38
N GLN A 237 9.73 8.06 -20.74
CA GLN A 237 8.80 7.91 -19.63
C GLN A 237 7.35 7.89 -20.16
N GLU A 238 6.60 6.88 -19.76
CA GLU A 238 5.15 6.81 -20.04
C GLU A 238 4.45 8.01 -19.39
N ILE A 239 3.71 8.76 -20.19
CA ILE A 239 2.87 9.89 -19.77
C ILE A 239 1.42 9.44 -19.65
N VAL A 240 0.92 8.76 -20.69
CA VAL A 240 -0.43 8.19 -20.77
C VAL A 240 -0.37 6.91 -21.57
N LEU A 241 -1.16 5.91 -21.20
CA LEU A 241 -1.42 4.71 -21.98
C LEU A 241 -2.91 4.34 -21.89
N VAL A 242 -3.50 4.04 -23.03
CA VAL A 242 -4.85 3.45 -23.15
C VAL A 242 -4.71 2.14 -23.90
N GLY A 243 -5.33 1.07 -23.41
CA GLY A 243 -5.27 -0.23 -24.08
C GLY A 243 -6.23 -1.27 -23.53
N PRO A 244 -6.58 -2.29 -24.33
CA PRO A 244 -7.21 -3.51 -23.85
C PRO A 244 -6.30 -4.31 -22.94
N ASP A 245 -6.89 -4.96 -21.94
CA ASP A 245 -6.28 -6.07 -21.20
C ASP A 245 -7.36 -7.14 -20.95
N GLY A 246 -7.36 -8.17 -21.79
CA GLY A 246 -8.50 -9.06 -21.95
C GLY A 246 -9.76 -8.31 -22.44
N ASP A 247 -10.87 -8.48 -21.72
CA ASP A 247 -12.15 -7.81 -22.00
C ASP A 247 -12.24 -6.39 -21.39
N ASP A 248 -11.21 -5.95 -20.69
CA ASP A 248 -11.24 -4.70 -19.94
C ASP A 248 -10.53 -3.58 -20.70
N LEU A 249 -10.99 -2.35 -20.51
CA LEU A 249 -10.29 -1.17 -21.00
C LEU A 249 -9.47 -0.56 -19.85
N VAL A 250 -8.18 -0.38 -20.08
CA VAL A 250 -7.23 0.15 -19.10
C VAL A 250 -6.77 1.55 -19.49
N TYR A 251 -6.73 2.45 -18.51
CA TYR A 251 -6.14 3.77 -18.62
C TYR A 251 -5.06 3.95 -17.55
N ARG A 252 -3.86 4.26 -17.99
CA ARG A 252 -2.70 4.60 -17.15
C ARG A 252 -2.26 6.01 -17.46
N PHE A 253 -1.86 6.73 -16.44
CA PHE A 253 -1.25 8.04 -16.58
C PHE A 253 -0.17 8.21 -15.53
N ARG A 254 0.82 9.04 -15.85
CA ARG A 254 1.94 9.31 -14.97
C ARG A 254 1.49 10.10 -13.75
N THR A 255 1.83 9.58 -12.57
CA THR A 255 1.53 10.23 -11.28
C THR A 255 2.81 10.62 -10.55
N HIS A 256 2.67 11.35 -9.45
CA HIS A 256 3.80 11.60 -8.55
C HIS A 256 4.34 10.29 -7.92
N ALA A 257 3.56 9.19 -7.91
CA ALA A 257 4.03 7.87 -7.48
C ALA A 257 5.22 7.41 -8.32
N THR A 258 5.18 7.58 -9.64
CA THR A 258 6.28 7.20 -10.54
C THR A 258 7.55 8.01 -10.25
N VAL A 259 7.41 9.29 -9.92
CA VAL A 259 8.55 10.15 -9.55
C VAL A 259 9.17 9.69 -8.24
N LEU A 260 8.34 9.28 -7.29
CA LEU A 260 8.76 8.76 -5.99
C LEU A 260 9.14 7.28 -6.02
N ARG A 261 9.08 6.61 -7.17
CA ARG A 261 9.31 5.15 -7.31
C ARG A 261 8.42 4.33 -6.38
N LEU A 262 7.15 4.73 -6.29
CA LEU A 262 6.07 3.97 -5.66
C LEU A 262 5.28 3.24 -6.74
N ASP A 263 4.51 2.24 -6.32
CA ASP A 263 3.65 1.50 -7.23
C ASP A 263 2.44 2.37 -7.67
N GLN A 264 1.87 2.06 -8.83
CA GLN A 264 0.80 2.85 -9.44
C GLN A 264 -0.36 1.95 -9.92
N PRO A 265 -1.50 1.92 -9.19
CA PRO A 265 -2.67 1.19 -9.66
C PRO A 265 -3.24 1.84 -10.94
N PRO A 266 -3.53 1.06 -12.00
CA PRO A 266 -4.19 1.58 -13.19
C PRO A 266 -5.68 1.83 -12.95
N LEU A 267 -6.28 2.68 -13.79
CA LEU A 267 -7.74 2.77 -13.89
C LEU A 267 -8.24 1.75 -14.91
N ARG A 268 -9.33 1.06 -14.56
CA ARG A 268 -9.85 -0.06 -15.36
C ARG A 268 -11.37 0.01 -15.43
N ALA A 269 -11.91 -0.18 -16.63
CA ALA A 269 -13.32 -0.40 -16.88
C ALA A 269 -13.55 -1.90 -17.19
N PRO A 270 -14.00 -2.69 -16.20
CA PRO A 270 -14.12 -4.14 -16.38
C PRO A 270 -15.20 -4.51 -17.40
N GLY A 271 -14.87 -5.40 -18.31
CA GLY A 271 -15.76 -5.89 -19.36
C GLY A 271 -16.15 -4.87 -20.42
N ALA A 272 -15.47 -3.71 -20.48
CA ALA A 272 -15.81 -2.63 -21.42
C ALA A 272 -15.65 -3.02 -22.90
N LEU A 273 -14.87 -4.05 -23.19
CA LEU A 273 -14.65 -4.56 -24.55
C LEU A 273 -15.43 -5.84 -24.84
N ARG A 274 -16.21 -6.35 -23.86
CA ARG A 274 -16.95 -7.60 -24.03
C ARG A 274 -17.91 -7.50 -25.21
N GLY A 275 -17.77 -8.42 -26.16
CA GLY A 275 -18.60 -8.45 -27.37
C GLY A 275 -18.03 -7.69 -28.56
N THR A 276 -16.84 -7.08 -28.43
CA THR A 276 -16.10 -6.51 -29.56
C THR A 276 -15.47 -7.64 -30.37
N ALA A 277 -15.83 -7.78 -31.65
CA ALA A 277 -15.23 -8.77 -32.54
C ALA A 277 -14.01 -8.19 -33.28
N PRO A 278 -13.01 -9.02 -33.64
CA PRO A 278 -11.92 -8.58 -34.51
C PRO A 278 -12.47 -8.00 -35.83
N GLY A 279 -11.98 -6.83 -36.23
CA GLY A 279 -12.45 -6.08 -37.39
C GLY A 279 -13.50 -5.01 -37.08
N ASP A 280 -14.12 -5.02 -35.90
CA ASP A 280 -15.08 -3.99 -35.49
C ASP A 280 -14.42 -2.62 -35.33
N THR A 281 -15.21 -1.56 -35.54
CA THR A 281 -14.74 -0.19 -35.26
C THR A 281 -14.87 0.11 -33.77
N LEU A 282 -13.74 0.23 -33.10
CA LEU A 282 -13.62 0.60 -31.69
C LEU A 282 -13.55 2.13 -31.55
N ARG A 283 -14.51 2.72 -30.83
CA ARG A 283 -14.50 4.14 -30.45
C ARG A 283 -14.26 4.24 -28.95
N VAL A 284 -13.04 4.56 -28.54
CA VAL A 284 -12.69 4.72 -27.13
C VAL A 284 -12.70 6.20 -26.75
N ALA A 285 -13.25 6.52 -25.59
CA ALA A 285 -13.12 7.84 -24.99
C ALA A 285 -12.69 7.74 -23.53
N VAL A 286 -11.73 8.56 -23.13
CA VAL A 286 -11.36 8.78 -21.72
C VAL A 286 -11.64 10.24 -21.40
N THR A 287 -12.44 10.47 -20.36
CA THR A 287 -12.77 11.82 -19.89
C THR A 287 -12.55 11.91 -18.39
N GLU A 288 -12.14 13.08 -17.91
CA GLU A 288 -11.85 13.34 -16.51
C GLU A 288 -12.64 14.57 -16.04
N ASP A 289 -13.26 14.47 -14.87
CA ASP A 289 -13.94 15.57 -14.21
C ASP A 289 -13.69 15.49 -12.69
N ALA A 290 -12.91 16.44 -12.16
CA ALA A 290 -12.62 16.59 -10.74
C ALA A 290 -12.11 15.30 -10.06
N GLY A 291 -11.19 14.59 -10.72
CA GLY A 291 -10.58 13.34 -10.26
C GLY A 291 -11.42 12.10 -10.56
N LYS A 292 -12.57 12.24 -11.22
CA LYS A 292 -13.41 11.12 -11.66
C LYS A 292 -13.20 10.87 -13.13
N PHE A 293 -12.95 9.62 -13.47
CA PHE A 293 -12.72 9.20 -14.84
C PHE A 293 -13.92 8.42 -15.38
N CYS A 294 -14.24 8.68 -16.64
CA CYS A 294 -15.13 7.86 -17.44
C CYS A 294 -14.35 7.26 -18.60
N LEU A 295 -14.39 5.93 -18.72
CA LEU A 295 -13.83 5.18 -19.83
C LEU A 295 -15.00 4.62 -20.63
N ALA A 296 -15.10 4.99 -21.91
CA ALA A 296 -16.19 4.60 -22.78
C ALA A 296 -15.67 3.82 -24.00
N VAL A 297 -16.47 2.85 -24.44
CA VAL A 297 -16.31 2.08 -25.67
C VAL A 297 -17.62 2.15 -26.44
N GLY A 298 -17.62 2.81 -27.59
CA GLY A 298 -18.85 3.09 -28.33
C GLY A 298 -19.77 4.01 -27.53
N ASP A 299 -20.99 3.55 -27.29
CA ASP A 299 -22.00 4.28 -26.49
C ASP A 299 -22.02 3.82 -25.01
N ASP A 300 -21.26 2.76 -24.69
CA ASP A 300 -21.16 2.21 -23.33
C ASP A 300 -20.07 2.93 -22.54
N ALA A 301 -20.47 3.70 -21.53
CA ALA A 301 -19.57 4.43 -20.66
C ALA A 301 -19.53 3.84 -19.25
N SER A 302 -18.32 3.54 -18.77
CA SER A 302 -18.05 3.17 -17.39
C SER A 302 -17.47 4.37 -16.65
N CYS A 303 -18.25 4.95 -15.74
CA CYS A 303 -17.95 6.20 -15.04
C CYS A 303 -17.74 6.04 -13.54
N GLY A 304 -17.14 7.06 -12.91
CA GLY A 304 -16.91 7.09 -11.47
C GLY A 304 -15.65 6.34 -11.03
N HIS A 305 -14.73 6.12 -11.97
CA HIS A 305 -13.40 5.59 -11.69
C HIS A 305 -12.52 6.66 -11.08
N GLY A 306 -11.54 6.26 -10.30
CA GLY A 306 -10.65 7.16 -9.57
C GLY A 306 -10.16 6.47 -8.30
N PHE A 307 -9.32 7.17 -7.55
CA PHE A 307 -8.67 6.58 -6.38
C PHE A 307 -9.35 6.97 -5.08
N ARG A 308 -9.41 6.05 -4.12
CA ARG A 308 -9.88 6.30 -2.75
C ARG A 308 -8.72 6.40 -1.77
N ALA A 309 -8.96 7.05 -0.64
CA ALA A 309 -8.00 7.08 0.47
C ALA A 309 -7.65 5.68 1.01
N SER A 310 -8.58 4.72 0.87
CA SER A 310 -8.37 3.31 1.22
C SER A 310 -7.36 2.61 0.33
N GLU A 311 -7.13 3.08 -0.89
CA GLU A 311 -6.21 2.48 -1.87
C GLU A 311 -4.76 2.93 -1.68
N GLY A 312 -4.45 3.67 -0.61
CA GLY A 312 -3.08 4.05 -0.27
C GLY A 312 -2.13 2.86 -0.11
N TRP A 313 -2.64 1.65 0.21
CA TRP A 313 -1.84 0.42 0.23
C TRP A 313 -1.29 0.06 -1.17
N ALA A 314 -2.01 0.40 -2.23
CA ALA A 314 -1.64 0.07 -3.60
C ALA A 314 -0.43 0.89 -4.09
N LEU A 315 -0.05 1.96 -3.39
CA LEU A 315 1.21 2.67 -3.61
C LEU A 315 2.44 1.86 -3.16
N LEU A 316 2.24 0.90 -2.26
CA LEU A 316 3.31 0.07 -1.72
C LEU A 316 3.44 -1.25 -2.47
N TYR A 317 2.32 -1.87 -2.81
CA TYR A 317 2.35 -3.13 -3.56
C TYR A 317 1.02 -3.36 -4.25
N PHE A 318 0.98 -3.14 -5.57
CA PHE A 318 -0.15 -3.47 -6.41
C PHE A 318 0.17 -4.71 -7.26
N SER A 319 -0.85 -5.54 -7.49
CA SER A 319 -0.74 -6.70 -8.37
C SER A 319 -2.07 -6.98 -9.04
N ASP A 320 -2.04 -7.17 -10.36
CA ASP A 320 -3.22 -7.53 -11.13
C ASP A 320 -3.77 -8.91 -10.73
N SER A 321 -2.93 -9.80 -10.21
CA SER A 321 -3.32 -11.12 -9.72
C SER A 321 -4.18 -11.07 -8.45
N PHE A 322 -4.27 -9.93 -7.76
CA PHE A 322 -5.12 -9.82 -6.58
C PHE A 322 -6.60 -9.81 -6.95
N THR A 323 -7.36 -10.73 -6.34
CA THR A 323 -8.81 -10.80 -6.52
C THR A 323 -9.49 -9.52 -6.01
N PRO A 324 -10.67 -9.15 -6.56
CA PRO A 324 -11.40 -7.97 -6.09
C PRO A 324 -11.68 -7.97 -4.59
N ALA A 325 -12.02 -9.14 -4.03
CA ALA A 325 -12.27 -9.31 -2.60
C ALA A 325 -11.02 -9.02 -1.75
N LEU A 326 -9.84 -9.47 -2.21
CA LEU A 326 -8.59 -9.18 -1.50
C LEU A 326 -8.25 -7.69 -1.54
N ARG A 327 -8.45 -7.02 -2.68
CA ARG A 327 -8.24 -5.56 -2.80
C ARG A 327 -9.14 -4.77 -1.84
N VAL A 328 -10.42 -5.16 -1.73
CA VAL A 328 -11.37 -4.58 -0.76
C VAL A 328 -10.92 -4.82 0.68
N LEU A 329 -10.49 -6.05 1.00
CA LEU A 329 -9.97 -6.38 2.33
C LEU A 329 -8.72 -5.56 2.68
N LEU A 330 -7.76 -5.41 1.76
CA LEU A 330 -6.57 -4.59 1.94
C LEU A 330 -6.95 -3.12 2.16
N GLY A 331 -7.94 -2.60 1.44
CA GLY A 331 -8.49 -1.26 1.67
C GLY A 331 -9.07 -1.09 3.08
N PHE A 332 -9.83 -2.08 3.59
CA PHE A 332 -10.34 -2.05 4.97
C PHE A 332 -9.23 -2.12 6.01
N LEU A 333 -8.24 -2.99 5.80
CA LEU A 333 -7.09 -3.11 6.70
C LEU A 333 -6.24 -1.83 6.70
N TRP A 334 -6.07 -1.19 5.54
CA TRP A 334 -5.39 0.09 5.41
C TRP A 334 -6.09 1.19 6.20
N LEU A 335 -7.41 1.36 6.01
CA LEU A 335 -8.20 2.29 6.81
C LEU A 335 -8.15 1.94 8.31
N GLY A 336 -8.25 0.67 8.65
CA GLY A 336 -8.11 0.16 10.00
C GLY A 336 -6.79 0.56 10.65
N MET A 337 -5.67 0.39 9.93
CA MET A 337 -4.34 0.79 10.38
C MET A 337 -4.26 2.30 10.69
N LEU A 338 -4.95 3.14 9.91
CA LEU A 338 -4.96 4.59 10.10
C LEU A 338 -5.84 5.01 11.30
N VAL A 339 -7.01 4.37 11.50
CA VAL A 339 -8.00 4.83 12.49
C VAL A 339 -7.95 4.08 13.82
N PHE A 340 -7.49 2.83 13.83
CA PHE A 340 -7.46 1.99 15.03
C PHE A 340 -6.63 2.61 16.17
N PRO A 341 -5.39 3.10 15.94
CA PRO A 341 -4.59 3.64 17.04
C PRO A 341 -5.23 4.92 17.63
N PHE A 342 -5.92 5.72 16.81
CA PHE A 342 -6.70 6.86 17.29
C PHE A 342 -7.77 6.41 18.29
N GLY A 343 -8.57 5.39 17.93
CA GLY A 343 -9.63 4.85 18.79
C GLY A 343 -9.09 4.24 20.09
N TYR A 344 -7.93 3.57 20.03
CA TYR A 344 -7.30 2.91 21.18
C TYR A 344 -6.82 3.95 22.22
N TRP A 345 -6.19 5.02 21.74
CA TRP A 345 -5.64 6.07 22.58
C TRP A 345 -6.65 7.14 22.99
N PHE A 346 -7.86 7.16 22.42
CA PHE A 346 -8.82 8.22 22.67
C PHE A 346 -9.15 8.38 24.15
N ARG A 347 -9.12 9.61 24.66
CA ARG A 347 -9.59 9.97 26.01
C ARG A 347 -10.56 11.14 25.96
N ARG A 348 -11.35 11.32 27.02
CA ARG A 348 -12.19 12.51 27.16
C ARG A 348 -11.28 13.71 27.47
N GLY A 349 -10.89 14.44 26.43
CA GLY A 349 -10.00 15.60 26.49
C GLY A 349 -10.04 16.36 25.17
N TRP A 350 -9.70 17.64 25.20
CA TRP A 350 -9.79 18.51 24.03
C TRP A 350 -8.86 18.04 22.89
N GLU A 351 -7.72 17.43 23.21
CA GLU A 351 -6.78 16.88 22.20
C GLU A 351 -7.43 15.76 21.40
N SER A 352 -8.17 14.86 22.05
CA SER A 352 -8.86 13.75 21.37
C SER A 352 -10.08 14.23 20.57
N VAL A 353 -10.78 15.26 21.04
CA VAL A 353 -11.86 15.91 20.27
C VAL A 353 -11.30 16.57 19.02
N THR A 354 -10.20 17.32 19.16
CA THR A 354 -9.48 17.94 18.04
C THR A 354 -8.98 16.88 17.07
N GLY A 355 -8.40 15.79 17.58
CA GLY A 355 -7.97 14.66 16.75
C GLY A 355 -9.14 14.01 16.00
N GLY A 356 -10.32 13.91 16.62
CA GLY A 356 -11.53 13.42 15.94
C GLY A 356 -11.97 14.33 14.80
N ALA A 357 -11.92 15.65 14.99
CA ALA A 357 -12.21 16.63 13.94
C ALA A 357 -11.17 16.57 12.80
N VAL A 358 -9.88 16.43 13.13
CA VAL A 358 -8.80 16.24 12.13
C VAL A 358 -9.03 14.96 11.33
N LEU A 359 -9.34 13.85 12.00
CA LEU A 359 -9.57 12.57 11.32
C LEU A 359 -10.81 12.63 10.41
N LEU A 360 -11.90 13.25 10.87
CA LEU A 360 -13.08 13.47 10.04
C LEU A 360 -12.77 14.37 8.83
N GLY A 361 -11.99 15.44 9.05
CA GLY A 361 -11.47 16.30 7.99
C GLY A 361 -10.62 15.54 6.97
N ALA A 362 -9.79 14.60 7.44
CA ALA A 362 -8.96 13.76 6.60
C ALA A 362 -9.75 12.77 5.74
N LEU A 363 -10.90 12.28 6.23
CA LEU A 363 -11.68 11.26 5.53
C LEU A 363 -12.84 11.81 4.68
N VAL A 364 -13.23 13.08 4.87
CA VAL A 364 -14.39 13.68 4.18
C VAL A 364 -14.00 14.82 3.23
N PRO A 365 -13.62 16.02 3.70
CA PRO A 365 -13.32 17.13 2.79
C PRO A 365 -11.93 17.06 2.14
N LEU A 366 -10.94 16.44 2.79
CA LEU A 366 -9.59 16.36 2.24
C LEU A 366 -9.51 15.52 0.96
N PRO A 367 -10.12 14.31 0.87
CA PRO A 367 -10.11 13.50 -0.35
C PRO A 367 -10.71 14.26 -1.54
N ALA A 368 -11.86 14.91 -1.34
CA ALA A 368 -12.53 15.69 -2.39
C ALA A 368 -11.66 16.84 -2.93
N ARG A 369 -10.85 17.49 -2.08
CA ARG A 369 -9.92 18.55 -2.51
C ARG A 369 -8.72 18.04 -3.29
N LEU A 370 -8.38 16.76 -3.14
CA LEU A 370 -7.22 16.13 -3.77
C LEU A 370 -7.62 15.25 -4.97
N GLY A 371 -8.87 15.33 -5.43
CA GLY A 371 -9.36 14.50 -6.53
C GLY A 371 -9.52 13.02 -6.17
N LEU A 372 -9.54 12.67 -4.88
CA LEU A 372 -9.86 11.32 -4.42
C LEU A 372 -11.37 11.14 -4.31
N LEU A 373 -11.84 9.94 -4.64
CA LEU A 373 -13.21 9.51 -4.47
C LEU A 373 -13.61 9.44 -2.99
N PRO A 374 -14.88 9.72 -2.66
CA PRO A 374 -15.39 9.54 -1.31
C PRO A 374 -15.37 8.06 -0.92
N LEU A 375 -15.21 7.82 0.39
CA LEU A 375 -15.36 6.48 0.95
C LEU A 375 -16.78 5.95 0.72
N SER A 376 -16.86 4.70 0.30
CA SER A 376 -18.09 3.92 0.18
C SER A 376 -18.71 3.60 1.55
N ALA A 377 -19.96 3.12 1.54
CA ALA A 377 -20.67 2.76 2.76
C ALA A 377 -19.97 1.61 3.53
N SER A 378 -19.40 0.64 2.82
CA SER A 378 -18.66 -0.47 3.44
C SER A 378 -17.34 -0.02 4.06
N GLU A 379 -16.66 0.95 3.47
CA GLU A 379 -15.45 1.56 4.05
C GLU A 379 -15.77 2.38 5.31
N TRP A 380 -16.88 3.13 5.31
CA TRP A 380 -17.36 3.79 6.54
C TRP A 380 -17.73 2.79 7.64
N ALA A 381 -18.36 1.68 7.28
CA ALA A 381 -18.63 0.59 8.22
C ALA A 381 -17.33 -0.01 8.78
N ALA A 382 -16.31 -0.19 7.93
CA ALA A 382 -14.99 -0.64 8.37
C ALA A 382 -14.33 0.36 9.34
N VAL A 383 -14.33 1.66 9.02
CA VAL A 383 -13.81 2.71 9.91
C VAL A 383 -14.50 2.67 11.28
N ALA A 384 -15.83 2.62 11.31
CA ALA A 384 -16.60 2.52 12.55
C ALA A 384 -16.27 1.23 13.32
N GLY A 385 -16.17 0.10 12.61
CA GLY A 385 -15.81 -1.21 13.15
C GLY A 385 -14.43 -1.21 13.80
N PHE A 386 -13.40 -0.66 13.15
CA PHE A 386 -12.05 -0.58 13.70
C PHE A 386 -11.95 0.38 14.89
N LEU A 387 -12.68 1.49 14.88
CA LEU A 387 -12.76 2.39 16.04
C LEU A 387 -13.41 1.69 17.24
N LEU A 388 -14.49 0.92 17.02
CA LEU A 388 -15.12 0.13 18.07
C LEU A 388 -14.18 -0.96 18.60
N LEU A 389 -13.53 -1.70 17.70
CA LEU A 389 -12.56 -2.73 18.05
C LEU A 389 -11.41 -2.15 18.88
N ALA A 390 -10.93 -0.96 18.53
CA ALA A 390 -9.89 -0.27 19.28
C ALA A 390 -10.32 0.07 20.71
N ARG A 391 -11.59 0.46 20.91
CA ARG A 391 -12.16 0.70 22.25
C ARG A 391 -12.27 -0.58 23.06
N LEU A 392 -12.76 -1.66 22.45
CA LEU A 392 -12.88 -2.96 23.11
C LEU A 392 -11.50 -3.50 23.49
N ALA A 393 -10.52 -3.39 22.59
CA ALA A 393 -9.14 -3.77 22.86
C ALA A 393 -8.57 -2.99 24.05
N ARG A 394 -8.79 -1.67 24.12
CA ARG A 394 -8.34 -0.88 25.29
C ARG A 394 -9.03 -1.31 26.58
N GLN A 395 -10.34 -1.53 26.56
CA GLN A 395 -11.08 -1.99 27.75
C GLN A 395 -10.57 -3.35 28.24
N TRP A 396 -10.30 -4.27 27.33
CA TRP A 396 -9.73 -5.58 27.65
C TRP A 396 -8.35 -5.45 28.30
N VAL A 397 -7.49 -4.59 27.74
CA VAL A 397 -6.16 -4.28 28.29
C VAL A 397 -6.27 -3.68 29.70
N GLN A 398 -7.19 -2.75 29.94
CA GLN A 398 -7.40 -2.14 31.26
C GLN A 398 -7.88 -3.15 32.31
N ARG A 399 -8.78 -4.06 31.95
CA ARG A 399 -9.26 -5.10 32.87
C ARG A 399 -8.13 -6.00 33.36
N ARG A 400 -7.19 -6.35 32.46
CA ARG A 400 -6.02 -7.16 32.81
C ARG A 400 -5.02 -6.43 33.71
N GLU A 401 -4.89 -5.11 33.61
CA GLU A 401 -4.06 -4.33 34.55
C GLU A 401 -4.64 -4.29 35.96
N LEU A 402 -5.97 -4.30 36.07
CA LEU A 402 -6.68 -4.17 37.35
C LEU A 402 -6.89 -5.50 38.08
N GLU A 403 -6.65 -6.64 37.44
CA GLU A 403 -6.67 -7.93 38.12
C GLU A 403 -5.53 -7.97 39.16
N PRO A 404 -5.82 -7.97 40.47
CA PRO A 404 -4.78 -8.03 41.47
C PRO A 404 -4.01 -9.33 41.26
N LYS A 405 -2.68 -9.23 41.10
CA LYS A 405 -1.81 -10.41 41.19
C LYS A 405 -2.11 -11.07 42.53
N ARG A 406 -2.87 -12.17 42.52
CA ARG A 406 -3.08 -13.01 43.68
C ARG A 406 -1.71 -13.50 44.13
N THR A 407 -1.08 -12.79 45.04
CA THR A 407 0.04 -13.30 45.80
C THR A 407 -0.50 -14.50 46.57
N PRO A 408 0.05 -15.71 46.40
CA PRO A 408 -0.28 -16.80 47.29
C PRO A 408 0.22 -16.38 48.67
N PHE A 409 -0.72 -16.02 49.56
CA PHE A 409 -0.43 -15.80 50.96
C PHE A 409 -0.02 -17.17 51.53
N HIS A 410 1.28 -17.44 51.59
CA HIS A 410 1.80 -18.51 52.44
C HIS A 410 1.65 -18.02 53.87
N SER A 411 0.59 -18.48 54.55
CA SER A 411 0.54 -18.45 56.01
C SER A 411 1.69 -19.30 56.54
N PRO A 412 2.65 -18.75 57.30
CA PRO A 412 3.55 -19.57 58.08
C PRO A 412 2.72 -20.20 59.20
N GLY A 413 2.58 -21.53 59.18
CA GLY A 413 2.02 -22.26 60.31
C GLY A 413 2.86 -22.00 61.54
N ALA A 414 2.29 -21.28 62.50
CA ALA A 414 2.86 -21.11 63.83
C ALA A 414 2.79 -22.46 64.55
N SER A 415 3.95 -23.09 64.72
CA SER A 415 4.18 -24.15 65.70
C SER A 415 4.20 -23.54 67.10
N SER A 416 3.13 -23.74 67.87
CA SER A 416 3.13 -23.48 69.31
C SER A 416 3.50 -24.76 70.06
N GLU A 417 4.77 -24.90 70.46
CA GLU A 417 5.18 -25.80 71.53
C GLU A 417 4.95 -25.11 72.90
N PRO A 418 4.33 -25.78 73.89
CA PRO A 418 4.29 -25.29 75.26
C PRO A 418 5.54 -25.76 76.03
N VAL A 419 6.32 -24.81 76.51
CA VAL A 419 7.40 -25.04 77.49
C VAL A 419 6.77 -25.40 78.83
N SER A 420 7.01 -26.63 79.30
CA SER A 420 6.74 -27.03 80.68
C SER A 420 7.89 -26.59 81.59
N ILE A 421 7.55 -25.87 82.66
CA ILE A 421 8.45 -25.60 83.79
C ILE A 421 7.94 -26.45 84.94
N HIS A 422 8.70 -27.48 85.32
CA HIS A 422 8.57 -28.14 86.63
C HIS A 422 9.84 -27.93 87.45
N ARG A 423 9.61 -27.65 88.75
CA ARG A 423 10.57 -27.66 89.85
C ARG A 423 11.04 -29.08 90.15
#